data_AF-A0ABD5FIY4-F1
#
_entry.id   AF-A0ABD5FIY4-F1
#
_cell.length_a   1.000
_cell.length_b   1.000
_cell.length_c   1.000
_cell.angle_alpha   90.00
_cell.angle_beta   90.00
_cell.angle_gamma   90.00
#
_symmetry.space_group_name_H-M   'P 1'
#
loop_
_entity.id
_entity.type
_entity.pdbx_description
1 polymer ?
#
loop_
_entity_poly.entity_id
_entity_poly.type
_entity_poly.pdbx_seq_one_letter_code
_entity_poly.pdbx_strand_id
1 'polypeptide(L)'
;MERAFGYSQMRFNYITNYANSIAESAVQMEMAWQNRKNFRDDVDLEEWLKGQAEDIERKVSELSTYLRPLDAFYEKQEGSDVRIIQEKN
;
A
#
# COMPACT_ATOMS: atom_id res chain seq x y z
N MET A 1 8.69 13.51 21.54
CA MET A 1 8.37 13.56 20.09
C MET A 1 6.91 13.97 19.95
N GLU A 2 6.61 14.92 19.07
CA GLU A 2 5.25 15.43 18.82
C GLU A 2 4.31 14.26 18.47
N ARG A 3 3.18 14.15 19.17
CA ARG A 3 2.25 13.01 19.08
C ARG A 3 1.37 13.14 17.84
N ALA A 4 1.91 12.85 16.65
CA ALA A 4 1.15 12.76 15.41
C ALA A 4 0.50 11.37 15.24
N PHE A 5 -0.33 10.94 16.20
CA PHE A 5 -1.08 9.66 16.16
C PHE A 5 -0.24 8.45 15.69
N GLY A 6 0.98 8.30 16.21
CA GLY A 6 1.86 7.18 15.85
C GLY A 6 2.37 7.17 14.39
N TYR A 7 2.34 8.30 13.69
CA TYR A 7 2.90 8.46 12.34
C TYR A 7 4.24 9.18 12.33
N SER A 8 5.09 8.80 11.36
CA SER A 8 6.34 9.49 11.03
C SER A 8 6.27 10.05 9.61
N GLN A 9 7.12 11.04 9.29
CA GLN A 9 7.25 11.55 7.93
C GLN A 9 7.54 10.42 6.91
N MET A 10 8.38 9.46 7.29
CA MET A 10 8.68 8.29 6.47
C MET A 10 7.41 7.49 6.14
N ARG A 11 6.49 7.36 7.10
CA ARG A 11 5.23 6.63 6.91
C ARG A 11 4.28 7.36 5.99
N PHE A 12 4.18 8.69 6.11
CA PHE A 12 3.46 9.51 5.14
C PHE A 12 4.03 9.36 3.74
N ASN A 13 5.35 9.33 3.58
CA ASN A 13 5.98 9.10 2.28
C ASN A 13 5.55 7.74 1.67
N TYR A 14 5.52 6.67 2.47
CA TYR A 14 5.02 5.37 1.98
C TYR A 14 3.54 5.44 1.58
N ILE A 15 2.68 6.02 2.42
CA ILE A 15 1.25 6.18 2.10
C ILE A 15 1.07 6.89 0.77
N THR A 16 1.73 8.04 0.58
CA THR A 16 1.64 8.82 -0.66
C THR A 16 2.15 8.05 -1.87
N ASN A 17 3.29 7.36 -1.75
CA ASN A 17 3.87 6.59 -2.85
C ASN A 17 2.94 5.45 -3.30
N TYR A 18 2.39 4.68 -2.37
CA TYR A 18 1.45 3.61 -2.71
C TYR A 18 0.15 4.14 -3.31
N ALA A 19 -0.42 5.21 -2.74
CA ALA A 19 -1.65 5.81 -3.26
C ALA A 19 -1.46 6.31 -4.70
N ASN A 20 -0.34 6.98 -4.99
CA ASN A 20 -0.02 7.44 -6.34
C ASN A 20 0.16 6.28 -7.31
N SER A 21 0.91 5.24 -6.93
CA SER A 21 1.13 4.08 -7.80
C SER A 21 -0.15 3.29 -8.09
N ILE A 22 -1.07 3.20 -7.13
CA ILE A 22 -2.40 2.61 -7.34
C ILE A 22 -3.20 3.44 -8.34
N ALA A 23 -3.24 4.77 -8.16
CA ALA A 23 -3.96 5.67 -9.07
C ALA A 23 -3.40 5.59 -10.50
N GLU A 24 -2.08 5.57 -10.66
CA GLU A 24 -1.42 5.41 -11.96
C GLU A 24 -1.80 4.09 -12.65
N SER A 25 -1.74 2.95 -11.93
CA SER A 25 -2.15 1.66 -12.47
C SER A 25 -3.63 1.65 -12.89
N ALA A 26 -4.51 2.23 -12.08
CA ALA A 26 -5.94 2.31 -12.41
C ALA A 26 -6.20 3.15 -13.68
N VAL A 27 -5.51 4.29 -13.82
CA VAL A 27 -5.59 5.12 -15.03
C VAL A 27 -5.06 4.38 -16.26
N GLN A 28 -3.95 3.64 -16.13
CA GLN A 28 -3.41 2.83 -17.23
C GLN A 28 -4.40 1.75 -17.69
N MET A 29 -5.08 1.08 -16.74
CA MET A 29 -6.13 0.11 -17.05
C MET A 29 -7.30 0.77 -17.80
N GLU A 30 -7.75 1.94 -17.37
CA GLU A 30 -8.80 2.69 -18.06
C GLU A 30 -8.37 3.06 -19.50
N MET A 31 -7.16 3.61 -19.66
CA MET A 31 -6.63 3.96 -20.98
C MET A 31 -6.52 2.75 -21.90
N ALA A 32 -6.04 1.61 -21.38
CA ALA A 32 -5.96 0.36 -22.13
C ALA A 32 -7.35 -0.12 -22.55
N TRP A 33 -8.33 -0.08 -21.65
CA TRP A 33 -9.70 -0.44 -21.96
C TRP A 33 -10.32 0.45 -23.04
N GLN A 34 -10.16 1.77 -22.95
CA GLN A 34 -10.68 2.71 -23.95
C GLN A 34 -10.04 2.48 -25.33
N ASN A 35 -8.75 2.12 -25.36
CA ASN A 35 -8.00 1.88 -26.59
C ASN A 35 -7.97 0.41 -27.04
N ARG A 36 -8.72 -0.49 -26.39
CA ARG A 36 -8.64 -1.96 -26.61
C ARG A 36 -8.71 -2.41 -28.07
N LYS A 37 -9.43 -1.66 -28.93
CA LYS A 37 -9.58 -1.96 -30.36
C LYS A 37 -8.33 -1.65 -31.21
N ASN A 38 -7.40 -0.88 -30.66
CA ASN A 38 -6.18 -0.44 -31.34
C ASN A 38 -4.96 -1.30 -30.96
N PHE A 39 -5.11 -2.23 -30.03
CA PHE A 39 -4.06 -3.19 -29.70
C PHE A 39 -3.89 -4.17 -30.85
N ARG A 40 -2.63 -4.54 -31.10
CA ARG A 40 -2.28 -5.56 -32.08
C ARG A 40 -2.64 -6.93 -31.52
N ASP A 41 -2.93 -7.89 -32.39
CA ASP A 41 -3.35 -9.25 -32.02
C ASP A 41 -2.29 -10.05 -31.25
N ASP A 42 -1.03 -9.59 -31.22
CA ASP A 42 0.06 -10.16 -30.43
C ASP A 42 0.09 -9.69 -28.96
N VAL A 43 -0.81 -8.76 -28.59
CA VAL A 43 -0.95 -8.29 -27.20
C VAL A 43 -2.13 -8.97 -26.54
N ASP A 44 -1.84 -9.80 -25.54
CA ASP A 44 -2.86 -10.35 -24.65
C ASP A 44 -3.29 -9.29 -23.63
N LEU A 45 -4.28 -8.48 -24.03
CA LEU A 45 -4.82 -7.42 -23.19
C LEU A 45 -5.51 -7.96 -21.94
N GLU A 46 -6.12 -9.15 -22.00
CA GLU A 46 -6.82 -9.73 -20.86
C GLU A 46 -5.82 -10.15 -19.77
N GLU A 47 -4.76 -10.85 -20.15
CA GLU A 47 -3.71 -11.23 -19.21
C GLU A 47 -2.97 -9.99 -18.66
N TRP A 48 -2.73 -8.97 -19.48
CA TRP A 48 -2.15 -7.71 -19.00
C TRP A 48 -3.05 -7.01 -17.97
N LEU A 49 -4.36 -6.90 -18.24
CA LEU A 49 -5.32 -6.29 -17.31
C LEU A 49 -5.41 -7.07 -16.00
N LYS A 50 -5.37 -8.40 -16.06
CA LYS A 50 -5.32 -9.26 -14.87
C LYS A 50 -4.07 -8.99 -14.04
N GLY A 51 -2.89 -8.90 -14.67
CA GLY A 51 -1.65 -8.56 -13.97
C GLY A 51 -1.68 -7.17 -13.31
N GLN A 52 -2.31 -6.18 -13.95
CA GLN A 52 -2.52 -4.86 -13.33
C GLN A 52 -3.45 -4.92 -12.11
N ALA A 53 -4.53 -5.70 -12.20
CA ALA A 53 -5.45 -5.88 -11.08
C ALA A 53 -4.75 -6.54 -9.87
N GLU A 54 -4.00 -7.61 -10.10
CA GLU A 54 -3.22 -8.30 -9.05
C GLU A 54 -2.18 -7.37 -8.40
N ASP A 55 -1.50 -6.53 -9.18
CA ASP A 55 -0.53 -5.56 -8.66
C ASP A 55 -1.21 -4.44 -7.83
N ILE A 56 -2.39 -3.96 -8.26
CA ILE A 56 -3.19 -3.02 -7.47
C ILE A 56 -3.61 -3.65 -6.13
N GLU A 57 -4.11 -4.89 -6.14
CA GLU A 57 -4.50 -5.60 -4.92
C GLU A 57 -3.34 -5.73 -3.94
N ARG A 58 -2.15 -6.09 -4.44
CA ARG A 58 -0.92 -6.15 -3.64
C ARG A 58 -0.57 -4.78 -3.05
N LYS A 59 -0.59 -3.71 -3.84
CA LYS A 59 -0.31 -2.34 -3.37
C LYS A 59 -1.33 -1.85 -2.34
N VAL A 60 -2.61 -2.17 -2.50
CA VAL A 60 -3.66 -1.85 -1.53
C VAL A 60 -3.40 -2.56 -0.20
N SER A 61 -3.03 -3.85 -0.26
CA SER A 61 -2.64 -4.62 0.92
C SER A 61 -1.45 -3.97 1.65
N GLU A 62 -0.39 -3.61 0.93
CA GLU A 62 0.79 -2.94 1.48
C GLU A 62 0.44 -1.55 2.06
N LEU A 63 -0.32 -0.73 1.35
CA LEU A 63 -0.83 0.56 1.82
C LEU A 63 -1.59 0.42 3.14
N SER A 64 -2.45 -0.60 3.26
CA SER A 64 -3.25 -0.83 4.47
C SER A 64 -2.39 -1.01 5.72
N THR A 65 -1.16 -1.54 5.58
CA THR A 65 -0.22 -1.66 6.70
C THR A 65 0.30 -0.30 7.14
N TYR A 66 0.52 0.62 6.20
CA TYR A 66 1.02 1.97 6.44
C TYR A 66 -0.07 2.96 6.87
N LEU A 67 -1.35 2.58 6.78
CA LEU A 67 -2.48 3.34 7.32
C LEU A 67 -2.80 3.01 8.80
N ARG A 68 -2.10 2.06 9.42
CA ARG A 68 -2.31 1.72 10.84
C ARG A 68 -1.26 2.39 11.73
N PRO A 69 -1.59 3.22 12.73
CA PRO A 69 -0.59 3.92 13.54
C PRO A 69 0.41 2.96 14.18
N LEU A 70 1.65 3.41 14.43
CA LEU A 70 2.72 2.55 14.95
C LEU A 70 2.35 1.88 16.28
N ASP A 71 1.58 2.54 17.15
CA ASP A 71 1.11 1.97 18.42
C ASP A 71 0.28 0.69 18.20
N ALA A 72 -0.51 0.61 17.11
CA ALA A 72 -1.26 -0.59 16.73
C ALA A 72 -0.38 -1.72 16.16
N PHE A 73 0.86 -1.40 15.75
CA PHE A 73 1.84 -2.39 15.31
C PHE A 73 2.63 -2.94 16.51
N TYR A 74 2.93 -2.11 17.49
CA TYR A 74 3.53 -2.54 18.77
C TYR A 74 2.56 -3.41 19.59
N GLU A 75 1.26 -3.07 19.69
CA GLU A 75 0.27 -3.95 20.33
C GLU A 75 0.16 -5.34 19.68
N LYS A 76 0.40 -5.44 18.36
CA LYS A 76 0.45 -6.74 17.66
C LYS A 76 1.75 -7.51 17.87
N GLN A 77 2.85 -6.84 18.24
CA GLN A 77 4.13 -7.48 18.54
C GLN A 77 4.33 -7.80 20.02
N GLU A 78 3.62 -7.14 20.94
CA GLU A 78 3.65 -7.42 22.38
C GLU A 78 3.02 -8.77 22.79
N GLY A 79 2.62 -9.61 21.82
CA GLY A 79 2.37 -11.04 22.03
C GLY A 79 3.63 -11.92 22.06
N SER A 80 4.81 -11.35 21.81
CA SER A 80 6.11 -12.03 21.94
C SER A 80 6.96 -11.33 23.01
N ASP A 81 6.95 -11.91 24.21
CA ASP A 81 7.77 -11.63 25.40
C ASP A 81 8.72 -10.42 25.32
N VAL A 82 8.25 -9.25 25.79
CA VAL A 82 9.15 -8.17 26.21
C VAL A 82 8.74 -7.72 27.62
N ARG A 83 9.61 -7.99 28.59
CA ARG A 83 9.46 -7.56 29.98
C ARG A 83 9.62 -6.04 30.06
N ILE A 84 8.54 -5.33 30.37
CA ILE A 84 8.57 -3.89 30.65
C ILE A 84 9.29 -3.67 32.00
N ILE A 85 10.47 -3.05 31.97
CA ILE A 85 11.09 -2.47 33.16
C ILE A 85 10.51 -1.08 33.34
N GLN A 86 9.67 -0.91 34.37
CA GLN A 86 9.20 0.41 34.80
C GLN A 86 10.37 1.20 35.40
N GLU A 87 10.75 2.32 34.79
CA GLU A 87 11.55 3.33 35.49
C GLU A 87 10.63 4.21 36.34
N LYS A 88 10.79 4.07 37.67
CA LYS A 88 10.39 5.10 38.63
C LYS A 88 11.32 6.30 38.46
N ASN A 89 10.74 7.47 38.25
CA ASN A 89 10.78 8.61 39.19
C ASN A 89 9.98 9.78 38.64
#